data_AF-A0A7U9N1M1-F1
#
_entry.id   AF-A0A7U9N1M1-F1
#
_cell.length_a   1.000
_cell.length_b   1.000
_cell.length_c   1.000
_cell.angle_alpha   90.00
_cell.angle_beta   90.00
_cell.angle_gamma   90.00
#
_symmetry.space_group_name_H-M   'P 1'
#
loop_
_entity.id
_entity.type
_entity.pdbx_description
1 polymer ?
#
loop_
_entity_poly.entity_id
_entity_poly.type
_entity_poly.pdbx_seq_one_letter_code
_entity_poly.pdbx_strand_id
1 'polypeptide(L)'
;MRGTKGLCARNGSRPFELCLKRGRKAMIEVTKLGGQKILVNPDLLEIVEETPDTVVTLTTGKKIIVKESRQEIKNLVKSYRKDIFAGT
;
A
#
# COMPACT_ATOMS: atom_id res chain seq x y z
N MET A 1 26.72 3.23 35.87
CA MET A 1 27.19 4.38 35.06
C MET A 1 26.86 4.07 33.61
N ARG A 2 25.79 4.67 33.07
CA ARG A 2 25.82 5.82 32.13
C ARG A 2 26.56 5.51 30.83
N GLY A 3 25.80 5.46 29.74
CA GLY A 3 26.29 5.35 28.36
C GLY A 3 25.17 5.50 27.34
N THR A 4 24.35 6.54 27.48
CA THR A 4 23.35 6.98 26.50
C THR A 4 24.00 7.49 25.21
N LYS A 5 23.67 6.89 24.06
CA LYS A 5 23.59 7.53 22.72
C LYS A 5 22.64 6.64 21.89
N GLY A 6 21.61 7.11 21.19
CA GLY A 6 21.27 8.47 20.81
C GLY A 6 20.60 8.39 19.43
N LEU A 7 19.28 8.59 19.44
CA LEU A 7 18.38 9.06 18.38
C LEU A 7 18.53 8.55 16.94
N CYS A 8 17.44 7.99 16.40
CA CYS A 8 16.81 8.56 15.20
C CYS A 8 15.30 8.20 15.11
N ALA A 9 14.47 9.25 14.98
CA ALA A 9 13.05 9.36 14.61
C ALA A 9 12.05 8.31 15.15
N ARG A 10 11.11 8.60 16.08
CA ARG A 10 10.04 9.62 15.98
C ARG A 10 9.48 9.82 14.57
N ASN A 11 9.09 8.73 13.91
CA ASN A 11 7.87 8.72 13.10
C ASN A 11 7.25 7.32 13.21
N GLY A 12 6.01 7.27 13.71
CA GLY A 12 5.30 6.05 14.12
C GLY A 12 4.90 5.10 12.99
N SER A 13 5.73 4.87 11.99
CA SER A 13 5.60 3.77 11.05
C SER A 13 6.31 2.54 11.63
N ARG A 14 5.62 1.81 12.52
CA ARG A 14 6.02 0.43 12.81
C ARG A 14 6.20 -0.29 11.46
N PRO A 15 7.31 -1.00 11.21
CA PRO A 15 7.46 -1.74 9.96
C PRO A 15 6.31 -2.74 9.88
N PHE A 16 5.55 -2.64 8.79
CA PHE A 16 4.33 -3.42 8.55
C PHE A 16 4.61 -4.94 8.49
N GLU A 17 5.89 -5.32 8.45
CA GLU A 17 6.41 -6.69 8.47
C GLU A 17 5.90 -7.59 9.60
N LEU A 18 5.40 -7.03 10.71
CA LEU A 18 5.01 -7.87 11.86
C LEU A 18 3.66 -8.59 11.71
N CYS A 19 2.78 -8.23 10.76
CA CYS A 19 1.45 -8.85 10.59
C CYS A 19 1.33 -9.78 9.37
N LEU A 20 2.44 -10.23 8.78
CA LEU A 20 2.43 -11.18 7.65
C LEU A 20 2.53 -12.66 8.08
N LYS A 21 2.67 -12.94 9.38
CA LYS A 21 3.11 -14.26 9.85
C LYS A 21 2.13 -15.42 9.73
N ARG A 22 0.89 -15.27 9.22
CA ARG A 22 -0.07 -16.40 9.21
C ARG A 22 -1.08 -16.52 8.05
N GLY A 23 -1.00 -15.71 7.00
CA GLY A 23 -1.93 -15.86 5.88
C GLY A 23 -1.70 -14.79 4.82
N ARG A 24 -1.27 -15.23 3.64
CA ARG A 24 -0.78 -14.44 2.50
C ARG A 24 -1.77 -13.34 2.09
N LYS A 25 -1.67 -12.16 2.71
CA LYS A 25 -2.23 -10.91 2.17
C LYS A 25 -1.06 -10.10 1.67
N ALA A 26 -0.66 -10.31 0.42
CA ALA A 26 0.24 -9.36 -0.21
C ALA A 26 -0.52 -8.04 -0.44
N MET A 27 0.19 -6.95 -0.37
CA MET A 27 -0.38 -5.61 -0.46
C MET A 27 0.33 -4.86 -1.58
N ILE A 28 -0.36 -3.90 -2.18
CA ILE A 28 0.22 -3.00 -3.16
C ILE A 28 0.59 -1.69 -2.48
N GLU A 29 1.78 -1.16 -2.78
CA GLU A 29 2.18 0.17 -2.34
C GLU A 29 1.64 1.21 -3.32
N VAL A 30 0.95 2.22 -2.79
CA VAL A 30 0.44 3.36 -3.54
C VAL A 30 0.77 4.68 -2.84
N THR A 31 0.91 5.75 -3.60
CA THR A 31 1.30 7.06 -3.09
C THR A 31 0.11 8.01 -3.15
N LYS A 32 -0.30 8.52 -1.98
CA LYS A 32 -1.32 9.56 -1.92
C LYS A 32 -0.83 10.87 -2.55
N LEU A 33 -1.75 11.73 -2.98
CA LEU A 33 -1.41 13.09 -3.43
C LEU A 33 -0.56 13.87 -2.41
N GLY A 34 -0.74 13.62 -1.12
CA GLY A 34 0.07 14.21 -0.05
C GLY A 34 1.48 13.66 0.12
N GLY A 35 1.97 12.81 -0.80
CA GLY A 35 3.31 12.21 -0.75
C GLY A 35 3.46 11.06 0.26
N GLN A 36 2.39 10.70 0.95
CA GLN A 36 2.37 9.59 1.88
C GLN A 36 2.18 8.27 1.13
N LYS A 37 3.17 7.38 1.25
CA LYS A 37 3.09 5.99 0.78
C LYS A 37 2.19 5.19 1.72
N ILE A 38 1.23 4.49 1.16
CA ILE A 38 0.32 3.61 1.89
C ILE A 38 0.31 2.23 1.23
N LEU A 39 0.06 1.22 2.04
CA LEU A 39 -0.18 -0.12 1.54
C LEU A 39 -1.69 -0.36 1.48
N VAL A 40 -2.16 -0.81 0.33
CA VAL A 40 -3.57 -1.10 0.07
C VAL A 40 -3.70 -2.55 -0.34
N ASN A 41 -4.74 -3.22 0.16
CA ASN A 41 -5.07 -4.54 -0.32
C ASN A 41 -5.73 -4.41 -1.70
N PRO A 42 -5.14 -4.98 -2.77
CA PRO A 42 -5.72 -4.90 -4.11
C PRO A 42 -7.10 -5.56 -4.22
N ASP A 43 -7.42 -6.51 -3.33
CA ASP A 43 -8.72 -7.18 -3.27
C ASP A 43 -9.85 -6.28 -2.77
N LEU A 44 -9.51 -5.21 -2.04
CA LEU A 44 -10.47 -4.22 -1.55
C LEU A 44 -10.69 -3.07 -2.54
N LEU A 45 -9.95 -3.02 -3.65
CA LEU A 45 -10.15 -2.02 -4.69
C LEU A 45 -11.47 -2.33 -5.41
N GLU A 46 -12.41 -1.41 -5.32
CA GLU A 46 -13.71 -1.55 -5.97
C GLU A 46 -13.72 -0.82 -7.32
N ILE A 47 -13.35 0.46 -7.31
CA ILE A 47 -13.38 1.32 -8.50
C ILE A 47 -12.11 2.17 -8.54
N VAL A 48 -11.54 2.34 -9.75
CA VAL A 48 -10.41 3.23 -10.02
C VAL A 48 -10.80 4.16 -11.16
N GLU A 49 -10.98 5.43 -10.87
CA GLU A 49 -11.33 6.48 -11.83
C GLU A 49 -10.19 7.48 -11.96
N GLU A 50 -10.01 8.08 -13.14
CA GLU A 50 -8.94 9.03 -13.42
C GLU A 50 -9.57 10.34 -13.86
N THR A 51 -9.69 11.31 -12.95
CA THR A 51 -10.30 12.63 -13.20
C THR A 51 -9.75 13.70 -12.25
N PRO A 52 -9.00 14.71 -12.74
CA PRO A 52 -7.73 14.57 -13.49
C PRO A 52 -6.66 13.74 -12.75
N ASP A 53 -6.86 13.51 -11.45
CA ASP A 53 -6.07 12.63 -10.60
C ASP A 53 -6.78 11.26 -10.44
N THR A 54 -6.05 10.24 -10.01
CA THR A 54 -6.63 8.90 -9.84
C THR A 54 -7.32 8.77 -8.49
N VAL A 55 -8.63 8.52 -8.53
CA VAL A 55 -9.46 8.25 -7.35
C VAL A 55 -9.71 6.75 -7.25
N VAL A 56 -9.28 6.18 -6.14
CA VAL A 56 -9.47 4.78 -5.80
C VAL A 56 -10.55 4.70 -4.73
N THR A 57 -11.64 3.99 -5.05
CA THR A 57 -12.71 3.68 -4.11
C THR A 57 -12.52 2.24 -3.61
N LEU A 58 -12.49 2.09 -2.29
CA LEU A 58 -12.44 0.79 -1.64
C LEU A 58 -13.86 0.27 -1.37
N THR A 59 -14.02 -1.05 -1.28
CA THR A 59 -15.27 -1.73 -0.89
C THR A 59 -15.81 -1.31 0.48
N THR A 60 -14.96 -0.67 1.30
CA THR A 60 -15.33 -0.07 2.58
C THR A 60 -16.00 1.31 2.46
N GLY A 61 -16.17 1.83 1.24
CA GLY A 61 -16.66 3.19 0.96
C GLY A 61 -15.58 4.28 1.11
N LYS A 62 -14.35 3.92 1.47
CA LYS A 62 -13.24 4.87 1.59
C LYS A 62 -12.70 5.23 0.21
N LYS A 63 -12.60 6.54 -0.06
CA LYS A 63 -12.00 7.09 -1.28
C LYS A 63 -10.60 7.62 -0.96
N ILE A 64 -9.63 7.22 -1.77
CA ILE A 64 -8.23 7.66 -1.67
C ILE A 64 -7.79 8.18 -3.03
N ILE A 65 -7.20 9.38 -3.03
CA ILE A 65 -6.64 9.97 -4.23
C ILE A 65 -5.15 9.69 -4.26
N VAL A 66 -4.71 9.05 -5.34
CA VAL A 66 -3.35 8.56 -5.54
C VAL A 66 -2.74 9.21 -6.78
N LYS A 67 -1.40 9.26 -6.82
CA LYS A 67 -0.65 9.84 -7.94
C LYS A 67 -0.51 8.87 -9.12
N GLU A 68 -0.61 7.58 -8.83
CA GLU A 68 -0.45 6.53 -9.83
C GLU A 68 -1.63 6.51 -10.79
N SER A 69 -1.34 6.40 -12.08
CA SER A 69 -2.37 6.26 -13.11
C SER A 69 -3.08 4.91 -13.00
N ARG A 70 -4.26 4.80 -13.63
CA ARG A 70 -5.02 3.54 -13.69
C ARG A 70 -4.19 2.35 -14.20
N GLN A 71 -3.23 2.62 -15.10
CA GLN A 71 -2.38 1.63 -15.75
C GLN A 71 -1.33 1.07 -14.79
N GLU A 72 -0.73 1.93 -13.96
CA GLU A 72 0.20 1.51 -12.91
C GLU A 72 -0.50 0.65 -11.87
N ILE A 73 -1.66 1.09 -11.38
CA ILE A 73 -2.46 0.30 -10.43
C ILE A 73 -2.80 -1.07 -11.01
N LYS A 74 -3.21 -1.13 -12.28
CA LYS A 74 -3.46 -2.40 -12.98
C LYS A 74 -2.22 -3.30 -13.03
N ASN A 75 -1.04 -2.73 -13.28
CA ASN A 75 0.21 -3.49 -13.29
C ASN A 75 0.60 -3.97 -11.90
N LEU A 76 0.45 -3.15 -10.86
CA LEU A 76 0.67 -3.53 -9.46
C LEU A 76 -0.22 -4.71 -9.07
N VAL A 77 -1.51 -4.65 -9.41
CA VAL A 77 -2.46 -5.75 -9.16
C VAL A 77 -2.07 -7.01 -9.93
N LYS A 78 -1.64 -6.88 -11.20
CA LYS A 78 -1.16 -8.03 -11.99
C LYS A 78 0.08 -8.68 -11.38
N SER A 79 1.08 -7.87 -11.00
CA SER A 79 2.30 -8.35 -10.37
C SER A 79 2.01 -9.03 -9.04
N TYR A 80 1.10 -8.46 -8.24
CA TYR A 80 0.59 -9.07 -7.01
C TYR A 80 -0.02 -10.46 -7.27
N ARG A 81 -0.93 -10.58 -8.25
CA ARG A 81 -1.55 -11.88 -8.57
C ARG A 81 -0.54 -12.90 -9.06
N LYS A 82 0.46 -12.47 -9.84
CA LYS A 82 1.57 -13.34 -10.29
C LYS A 82 2.39 -13.83 -9.11
N ASP A 83 2.75 -12.96 -8.17
CA ASP A 83 3.55 -13.32 -6.99
C ASP A 83 2.82 -14.35 -6.10
N ILE A 84 1.51 -14.15 -5.89
CA ILE A 84 0.69 -15.13 -5.16
C ILE A 84 0.60 -16.48 -5.88
N PHE A 85 0.52 -16.50 -7.20
CA PHE A 85 0.38 -17.74 -7.97
C PHE A 85 1.71 -18.45 -8.26
N ALA A 86 2.83 -17.72 -8.33
CA ALA A 86 4.15 -18.25 -8.64
C ALA A 86 4.82 -18.98 -7.45
N GLY A 87 4.24 -18.91 -6.25
CA GLY A 87 4.73 -19.60 -5.05
C GLY A 87 4.23 -21.04 -4.89
N THR A 88 4.16 -21.82 -5.97
CA THR A 88 3.93 -23.28 -5.96
C THR A 88 5.21 -24.01 -6.30
#